data_AF-A0A961J019-F1
#
_entry.id   AF-A0A961J019-F1
#
_cell.length_a   1.000
_cell.length_b   1.000
_cell.length_c   1.000
_cell.angle_alpha   90.00
_cell.angle_beta   90.00
_cell.angle_gamma   90.00
#
_symmetry.space_group_name_H-M   'P 1'
#
loop_
_entity.id
_entity.type
_entity.pdbx_description
1 polymer ?
#
loop_
_entity_poly.entity_id
_entity_poly.type
_entity_poly.pdbx_seq_one_letter_code
_entity_poly.pdbx_strand_id
1 'polypeptide(L)'
;VTVTAALFLTYGVKLTASRLPRKITPVTTIGYAAPGAVLGVGILIPLAAADNAVADAIYGLTGWDPGLVMTGTAFAVVYAYSVRFFAIAQGAAEAAMDRVSPSLPMAARSLGRTAGGALREVYVPLIRGSVGTALLLVFVDSVKELPATLLLRPFNYNTLSTRVYEKASLEQIGQAAPAAMLVIAVGLAAVALAARASK
;
A
#
# COMPACT_ATOMS: atom_id res chain seq x y z
N VAL A 1 3.82 4.14 2.06
CA VAL A 1 4.49 3.84 0.78
C VAL A 1 3.50 3.77 -0.38
N THR A 2 2.48 2.92 -0.30
CA THR A 2 1.46 2.71 -1.36
C THR A 2 0.85 4.00 -1.89
N VAL A 3 0.31 4.85 -1.02
CA VAL A 3 -0.34 6.12 -1.42
C VAL A 3 0.66 7.07 -2.09
N THR A 4 1.88 7.18 -1.55
CA THR A 4 2.93 8.00 -2.14
C THR A 4 3.32 7.50 -3.53
N ALA A 5 3.50 6.18 -3.69
CA ALA A 5 3.83 5.56 -4.97
C ALA A 5 2.69 5.75 -6.00
N ALA A 6 1.44 5.62 -5.57
CA ALA A 6 0.28 5.86 -6.41
C ALA A 6 0.19 7.32 -6.86
N LEU A 7 0.38 8.29 -5.95
CA LEU A 7 0.46 9.71 -6.29
C LEU A 7 1.57 10.00 -7.31
N PHE A 8 2.76 9.41 -7.10
CA PHE A 8 3.88 9.58 -8.02
C PHE A 8 3.56 9.03 -9.42
N LEU A 9 2.99 7.82 -9.49
CA LEU A 9 2.58 7.20 -10.75
C LEU A 9 1.50 8.03 -11.47
N THR A 10 0.43 8.39 -10.77
CA THR A 10 -0.67 9.20 -11.34
C THR A 10 -0.18 10.54 -11.85
N TYR A 11 0.70 11.22 -11.10
CA TYR A 11 1.28 12.49 -11.52
C TYR A 11 2.20 12.33 -12.73
N GLY A 12 3.06 11.31 -12.73
CA GLY A 12 3.96 11.01 -13.85
C GLY A 12 3.22 10.70 -15.15
N VAL A 13 2.11 9.95 -15.07
CA VAL A 13 1.23 9.69 -16.22
C VAL A 13 0.62 10.98 -16.77
N LYS A 14 0.21 11.93 -15.91
CA LYS A 14 -0.32 13.24 -16.33
C LYS A 14 0.71 14.14 -17.00
N LEU A 15 1.98 14.06 -16.61
CA LEU A 15 3.05 14.86 -17.20
C LEU A 15 3.51 14.34 -18.57
N THR A 16 3.22 13.07 -18.88
CA THR A 16 3.78 12.41 -20.05
C THR A 16 2.84 12.54 -21.25
N ALA A 17 3.37 13.02 -22.39
CA ALA A 17 2.62 13.08 -23.66
C ALA A 17 2.50 11.70 -24.36
N SER A 18 3.26 10.70 -23.92
CA SER A 18 3.24 9.35 -24.47
C SER A 18 1.93 8.62 -24.14
N ARG A 19 1.39 7.87 -25.11
CA ARG A 19 0.24 7.00 -24.92
C ARG A 19 0.58 5.73 -24.12
N LEU A 20 1.85 5.37 -24.01
CA LEU A 20 2.29 4.11 -23.41
C LEU A 20 1.99 4.03 -21.90
N PRO A 21 2.37 5.01 -21.06
CA PRO A 21 2.03 5.02 -19.64
C PRO A 21 0.53 4.85 -19.39
N ARG A 22 -0.29 5.55 -20.19
CA ARG A 22 -1.76 5.50 -20.08
C ARG A 22 -2.36 4.14 -20.43
N LYS A 23 -1.72 3.38 -21.32
CA LYS A 23 -2.14 2.02 -21.68
C LYS A 23 -1.73 0.97 -20.65
N ILE A 24 -0.65 1.21 -19.91
CA ILE A 24 -0.14 0.26 -18.90
C ILE A 24 -0.69 0.54 -17.49
N THR A 25 -1.29 1.71 -17.26
CA THR A 25 -1.94 2.05 -15.98
C THR A 25 -2.99 1.02 -15.49
N PRO A 26 -3.76 0.31 -16.34
CA PRO A 26 -4.63 -0.75 -15.85
C PRO A 26 -3.87 -1.96 -15.27
N VAL A 27 -2.60 -2.16 -15.60
CA VAL A 27 -1.80 -3.27 -15.04
C VAL A 27 -1.57 -3.08 -13.54
N THR A 28 -1.44 -1.83 -13.08
CA THR A 28 -1.21 -1.54 -11.66
C THR A 28 -2.43 -1.79 -10.78
N THR A 29 -3.61 -2.07 -11.37
CA THR A 29 -4.82 -2.42 -10.62
C THR A 29 -5.07 -3.92 -10.50
N ILE A 30 -4.29 -4.76 -11.20
CA ILE A 30 -4.40 -6.23 -11.17
C ILE A 30 -4.27 -6.79 -9.75
N GLY A 31 -3.43 -6.14 -8.91
CA GLY A 31 -3.25 -6.52 -7.52
C GLY A 31 -4.54 -6.50 -6.68
N TYR A 32 -5.56 -5.75 -7.08
CA TYR A 32 -6.86 -5.74 -6.40
C TYR A 32 -7.79 -6.88 -6.85
N ALA A 33 -7.64 -7.34 -8.11
CA ALA A 33 -8.48 -8.38 -8.68
C ALA A 33 -8.15 -9.78 -8.14
N ALA A 34 -6.91 -10.00 -7.71
CA ALA A 34 -6.47 -11.29 -7.20
C ALA A 34 -6.94 -11.52 -5.73
N PRO A 35 -7.42 -12.73 -5.40
CA PRO A 35 -7.65 -13.14 -4.02
C PRO A 35 -6.36 -12.99 -3.20
N GLY A 36 -6.47 -12.57 -1.92
CA GLY A 36 -5.29 -12.31 -1.08
C GLY A 36 -4.36 -13.52 -0.94
N ALA A 37 -4.92 -14.74 -0.91
CA ALA A 37 -4.13 -15.97 -0.88
C ALA A 37 -3.34 -16.19 -2.18
N VAL A 38 -3.94 -15.91 -3.34
CA VAL A 38 -3.28 -16.02 -4.66
C VAL A 38 -2.14 -15.00 -4.76
N LEU A 39 -2.35 -13.78 -4.29
CA LEU A 39 -1.28 -12.78 -4.18
C LEU A 39 -0.17 -13.24 -3.24
N GLY A 40 -0.55 -13.80 -2.08
CA GLY A 40 0.40 -14.32 -1.09
C GLY A 40 1.32 -15.36 -1.70
N VAL A 41 0.77 -16.43 -2.30
CA VAL A 41 1.57 -17.48 -2.95
C VAL A 41 2.35 -16.91 -4.15
N GLY A 42 1.72 -16.07 -4.98
CA GLY A 42 2.33 -15.49 -6.17
C GLY A 42 3.50 -14.54 -5.87
N ILE A 43 3.51 -13.91 -4.69
CA ILE A 43 4.61 -13.07 -4.21
C ILE A 43 5.66 -13.92 -3.47
N LEU A 44 5.23 -14.89 -2.66
CA LEU A 44 6.13 -15.65 -1.79
C LEU A 44 7.24 -16.36 -2.57
N ILE A 45 6.90 -17.07 -3.64
CA ILE A 45 7.86 -17.87 -4.42
C ILE A 45 8.96 -16.99 -5.04
N PRO A 46 8.65 -15.95 -5.85
CA PRO A 46 9.69 -15.11 -6.44
C PRO A 46 10.44 -14.30 -5.38
N LEU A 47 9.76 -13.86 -4.31
CA LEU A 47 10.40 -13.10 -3.25
C LEU A 47 11.39 -13.97 -2.48
N ALA A 48 11.05 -15.21 -2.17
CA ALA A 48 11.96 -16.16 -1.53
C ALA A 48 13.17 -16.46 -2.43
N ALA A 49 12.97 -16.67 -3.73
CA ALA A 49 14.07 -16.87 -4.67
C ALA A 49 15.02 -15.66 -4.71
N ALA A 50 14.47 -14.44 -4.73
CA ALA A 50 15.25 -13.21 -4.67
C ALA A 50 15.99 -13.06 -3.34
N ASP A 51 15.34 -13.37 -2.21
CA ASP A 51 15.93 -13.26 -0.86
C ASP A 51 17.12 -14.22 -0.71
N ASN A 52 16.98 -15.48 -1.17
CA ASN A 52 18.08 -16.44 -1.18
C ASN A 52 19.22 -15.98 -2.11
N ALA A 53 18.92 -15.49 -3.32
CA ALA A 53 19.95 -14.98 -4.23
C ALA A 53 20.73 -13.80 -3.64
N VAL A 54 20.06 -12.92 -2.89
CA VAL A 54 20.70 -11.82 -2.17
C VAL A 54 21.55 -12.34 -1.01
N ALA A 55 21.04 -13.31 -0.24
CA ALA A 55 21.77 -13.92 0.86
C ALA A 55 23.05 -14.62 0.38
N ASP A 56 22.96 -15.43 -0.69
CA ASP A 56 24.09 -16.13 -1.31
C ASP A 56 25.14 -15.14 -1.84
N ALA A 57 24.71 -14.04 -2.46
CA ALA A 57 25.61 -13.00 -2.95
C ALA A 57 26.36 -12.29 -1.81
N ILE A 58 25.68 -11.96 -0.71
CA ILE A 58 26.30 -11.34 0.47
C ILE A 58 27.27 -12.32 1.12
N TYR A 59 26.87 -13.58 1.28
CA TYR A 59 27.70 -14.62 1.85
C TYR A 59 28.97 -14.85 1.00
N GLY A 60 28.83 -14.92 -0.32
CA GLY A 60 29.96 -15.08 -1.24
C GLY A 60 30.96 -13.90 -1.22
N LEU A 61 30.50 -12.69 -0.91
CA LEU A 61 31.36 -11.49 -0.86
C LEU A 61 31.96 -11.22 0.52
N THR A 62 31.25 -11.55 1.59
CA THR A 62 31.59 -11.11 2.96
C THR A 62 31.88 -12.25 3.92
N GLY A 63 31.50 -13.48 3.57
CA GLY A 63 31.51 -14.64 4.47
C GLY A 63 30.48 -14.58 5.61
N TRP A 64 29.65 -13.53 5.65
CA TRP A 64 28.59 -13.36 6.64
C TRP A 64 27.24 -13.76 6.04
N ASP A 65 26.48 -14.58 6.78
CA ASP A 65 25.12 -14.98 6.38
C ASP A 65 24.11 -13.97 6.94
N PRO A 66 23.44 -13.18 6.08
CA PRO A 66 22.43 -12.22 6.51
C PRO A 66 21.10 -12.87 6.93
N GLY A 67 20.91 -14.17 6.63
CA GLY A 67 19.63 -14.84 6.72
C GLY A 67 18.60 -14.25 5.74
N LEU A 68 17.32 -14.54 6.02
CA LEU A 68 16.19 -14.11 5.19
C LEU A 68 15.79 -12.66 5.51
N VAL A 69 16.28 -11.70 4.74
CA VAL A 69 16.07 -10.26 5.00
C VAL A 69 14.70 -9.80 4.51
N MET A 70 14.22 -10.34 3.38
CA MET A 70 12.94 -9.96 2.80
C MET A 70 11.79 -10.81 3.33
N THR A 71 11.96 -12.13 3.37
CA THR A 71 10.93 -13.09 3.76
C THR A 71 10.92 -13.37 5.26
N GLY A 72 12.05 -13.19 5.95
CA GLY A 72 12.15 -13.31 7.41
C GLY A 72 11.68 -12.08 8.18
N THR A 73 11.32 -10.97 7.50
CA THR A 73 10.86 -9.73 8.13
C THR A 73 9.45 -9.34 7.69
N ALA A 74 8.93 -8.22 8.20
CA ALA A 74 7.63 -7.68 7.77
C ALA A 74 7.64 -7.17 6.31
N PHE A 75 8.78 -7.17 5.62
CA PHE A 75 8.92 -6.66 4.26
C PHE A 75 7.97 -7.35 3.28
N ALA A 76 7.90 -8.69 3.30
CA ALA A 76 7.00 -9.45 2.43
C ALA A 76 5.53 -9.01 2.58
N VAL A 77 5.06 -8.83 3.82
CA VAL A 77 3.70 -8.37 4.13
C VAL A 77 3.48 -6.94 3.62
N VAL A 78 4.41 -6.02 3.89
CA VAL A 78 4.33 -4.62 3.42
C VAL A 78 4.31 -4.54 1.90
N TYR A 79 5.11 -5.37 1.23
CA TYR A 79 5.14 -5.46 -0.23
C TYR A 79 3.81 -6.00 -0.78
N ALA A 80 3.28 -7.08 -0.21
CA ALA A 80 1.98 -7.63 -0.61
C ALA A 80 0.85 -6.61 -0.45
N TYR A 81 0.82 -5.89 0.66
CA TYR A 81 -0.17 -4.83 0.90
C TYR A 81 0.02 -3.66 -0.07
N SER A 82 1.26 -3.32 -0.40
CA SER A 82 1.55 -2.28 -1.39
C SER A 82 1.00 -2.65 -2.77
N VAL A 83 1.15 -3.91 -3.20
CA VAL A 83 0.58 -4.41 -4.46
C VAL A 83 -0.94 -4.48 -4.40
N ARG A 84 -1.50 -5.09 -3.34
CA ARG A 84 -2.94 -5.33 -3.19
C ARG A 84 -3.75 -4.05 -3.12
N PHE A 85 -3.30 -3.09 -2.33
CA PHE A 85 -4.02 -1.83 -2.09
C PHE A 85 -3.59 -0.69 -3.04
N PHE A 86 -2.74 -0.99 -4.03
CA PHE A 86 -2.30 0.01 -5.00
C PHE A 86 -3.46 0.60 -5.79
N ALA A 87 -4.40 -0.25 -6.24
CA ALA A 87 -5.56 0.19 -7.03
C ALA A 87 -6.42 1.22 -6.29
N ILE A 88 -6.66 0.98 -4.99
CA ILE A 88 -7.42 1.90 -4.12
C ILE A 88 -6.69 3.23 -3.99
N ALA A 89 -5.39 3.18 -3.71
CA ALA A 89 -4.54 4.36 -3.60
C ALA A 89 -4.48 5.16 -4.92
N GLN A 90 -4.38 4.47 -6.04
CA GLN A 90 -4.32 5.06 -7.38
C GLN A 90 -5.65 5.70 -7.78
N GLY A 91 -6.77 5.02 -7.59
CA GLY A 91 -8.09 5.61 -7.87
C GLY A 91 -8.35 6.85 -7.02
N ALA A 92 -7.94 6.83 -5.75
CA ALA A 92 -8.03 8.01 -4.88
C ALA A 92 -7.10 9.14 -5.33
N ALA A 93 -5.86 8.82 -5.76
CA ALA A 93 -4.91 9.79 -6.30
C ALA A 93 -5.42 10.44 -7.61
N GLU A 94 -5.96 9.65 -8.52
CA GLU A 94 -6.56 10.11 -9.78
C GLU A 94 -7.72 11.06 -9.51
N ALA A 95 -8.71 10.62 -8.70
CA ALA A 95 -9.85 11.44 -8.33
C ALA A 95 -9.45 12.75 -7.61
N ALA A 96 -8.41 12.71 -6.78
CA ALA A 96 -7.91 13.90 -6.09
C ALA A 96 -7.25 14.90 -7.05
N MET A 97 -6.41 14.41 -7.97
CA MET A 97 -5.74 15.26 -8.95
C MET A 97 -6.69 15.81 -10.02
N ASP A 98 -7.74 15.09 -10.38
CA ASP A 98 -8.74 15.52 -11.36
C ASP A 98 -9.63 16.67 -10.84
N ARG A 99 -9.75 16.81 -9.51
CA ARG A 99 -10.43 17.96 -8.89
C ARG A 99 -9.63 19.26 -9.00
N VAL A 100 -8.32 19.18 -9.24
CA VAL A 100 -7.46 20.36 -9.40
C VAL A 100 -7.58 20.87 -10.83
N SER A 101 -8.07 22.12 -10.99
CA SER A 101 -8.18 22.75 -12.31
C SER A 101 -6.82 22.75 -13.03
N PRO A 102 -6.75 22.36 -14.33
CA PRO A 102 -5.51 22.38 -15.11
C PRO A 102 -4.83 23.75 -15.18
N SER A 103 -5.59 24.85 -15.03
CA SER A 103 -5.05 26.22 -15.08
C SER A 103 -4.06 26.53 -13.97
N LEU A 104 -4.23 25.94 -12.77
CA LEU A 104 -3.37 26.19 -11.62
C LEU A 104 -1.93 25.70 -11.81
N PRO A 105 -1.68 24.40 -12.13
CA PRO A 105 -0.33 23.94 -12.40
C PRO A 105 0.26 24.58 -13.67
N MET A 106 -0.55 24.89 -14.70
CA MET A 106 -0.06 25.62 -15.87
C MET A 106 0.44 27.03 -15.51
N ALA A 107 -0.29 27.76 -14.67
CA ALA A 107 0.13 29.09 -14.20
C ALA A 107 1.44 29.00 -13.39
N ALA A 108 1.56 28.01 -12.48
CA ALA A 108 2.80 27.80 -11.74
C ALA A 108 4.00 27.53 -12.68
N ARG A 109 3.80 26.74 -13.74
CA ARG A 109 4.83 26.47 -14.75
C ARG A 109 5.20 27.72 -15.55
N SER A 110 4.24 28.56 -15.91
CA SER A 110 4.48 29.84 -16.58
C SER A 110 5.22 30.85 -15.69
N LEU A 111 5.06 30.77 -14.36
CA LEU A 111 5.81 31.55 -13.38
C LEU A 111 7.20 30.95 -13.05
N GLY A 112 7.69 30.01 -13.87
CA GLY A 112 9.04 29.46 -13.75
C GLY A 112 9.18 28.26 -12.82
N ARG A 113 8.09 27.72 -12.23
CA ARG A 113 8.18 26.51 -11.41
C ARG A 113 8.46 25.28 -12.26
N THR A 114 9.24 24.33 -11.71
CA THR A 114 9.43 22.99 -12.31
C THR A 114 8.15 22.15 -12.18
N ALA A 115 8.08 20.98 -12.84
CA ALA A 115 6.97 20.04 -12.60
C ALA A 115 6.92 19.61 -11.13
N GLY A 116 8.06 19.28 -10.52
CA GLY A 116 8.15 19.02 -9.08
C GLY A 116 7.74 20.22 -8.22
N GLY A 117 8.07 21.45 -8.64
CA GLY A 117 7.62 22.68 -8.00
C GLY A 117 6.10 22.83 -8.02
N ALA A 118 5.47 22.63 -9.18
CA ALA A 118 4.02 22.64 -9.32
C ALA A 118 3.33 21.54 -8.50
N LEU A 119 3.93 20.33 -8.43
CA LEU A 119 3.43 19.26 -7.55
C LEU A 119 3.43 19.71 -6.08
N ARG A 120 4.55 20.24 -5.60
CA ARG A 120 4.72 20.61 -4.18
C ARG A 120 3.89 21.83 -3.78
N GLU A 121 3.83 22.85 -4.62
CA GLU A 121 3.22 24.14 -4.30
C GLU A 121 1.74 24.22 -4.67
N VAL A 122 1.26 23.44 -5.65
CA VAL A 122 -0.14 23.46 -6.10
C VAL A 122 -0.85 22.17 -5.71
N TYR A 123 -0.40 21.02 -6.21
CA TYR A 123 -1.13 19.77 -6.02
C TYR A 123 -1.17 19.34 -4.55
N VAL A 124 -0.02 19.15 -3.90
CA VAL A 124 0.08 18.66 -2.51
C VAL A 124 -0.86 19.40 -1.54
N PRO A 125 -0.85 20.74 -1.45
CA PRO A 125 -1.73 21.45 -0.52
C PRO A 125 -3.23 21.32 -0.88
N LEU A 126 -3.57 21.27 -2.17
CA LEU A 126 -4.96 21.14 -2.62
C LEU A 126 -5.52 19.73 -2.42
N ILE A 127 -4.69 18.69 -2.58
CA ILE A 127 -5.13 17.29 -2.50
C ILE A 127 -4.90 16.66 -1.13
N ARG A 128 -4.29 17.37 -0.16
CA ARG A 128 -3.92 16.82 1.16
C ARG A 128 -5.08 16.12 1.89
N GLY A 129 -6.30 16.66 1.79
CA GLY A 129 -7.49 16.05 2.40
C GLY A 129 -7.85 14.72 1.76
N SER A 130 -7.87 14.68 0.42
CA SER A 130 -8.13 13.44 -0.33
C SER A 130 -7.03 12.39 -0.13
N VAL A 131 -5.77 12.82 -0.02
CA VAL A 131 -4.64 11.93 0.33
C VAL A 131 -4.81 11.36 1.74
N GLY A 132 -5.27 12.17 2.70
CA GLY A 132 -5.61 11.72 4.05
C GLY A 132 -6.69 10.62 4.04
N THR A 133 -7.77 10.82 3.28
CA THR A 133 -8.81 9.79 3.11
C THR A 133 -8.27 8.52 2.45
N ALA A 134 -7.44 8.65 1.41
CA ALA A 134 -6.80 7.50 0.75
C ALA A 134 -5.91 6.71 1.72
N LEU A 135 -5.12 7.42 2.53
CA LEU A 135 -4.28 6.82 3.58
C LEU A 135 -5.11 6.05 4.60
N LEU A 136 -6.22 6.65 5.07
CA LEU A 136 -7.12 6.00 6.02
C LEU A 136 -7.74 4.72 5.45
N LEU A 137 -8.22 4.76 4.20
CA LEU A 137 -8.83 3.59 3.54
C LEU A 137 -7.82 2.45 3.40
N VAL A 138 -6.64 2.74 2.84
CA VAL A 138 -5.57 1.73 2.68
C VAL A 138 -5.12 1.18 4.04
N PHE A 139 -5.02 2.03 5.06
CA PHE A 139 -4.65 1.61 6.40
C PHE A 139 -5.67 0.64 7.01
N VAL A 140 -6.96 0.99 6.99
CA VAL A 140 -8.03 0.14 7.53
C VAL A 140 -8.07 -1.20 6.80
N ASP A 141 -7.94 -1.19 5.48
CA ASP A 141 -7.94 -2.43 4.69
C ASP A 141 -6.72 -3.30 4.97
N SER A 142 -5.56 -2.69 5.27
CA SER A 142 -4.35 -3.40 5.67
C SER A 142 -4.46 -4.04 7.07
N VAL A 143 -5.14 -3.39 8.02
CA VAL A 143 -5.32 -3.90 9.40
C VAL A 143 -6.14 -5.19 9.42
N LYS A 144 -7.14 -5.30 8.54
CA LYS A 144 -8.04 -6.47 8.46
C LYS A 144 -7.62 -7.49 7.40
N GLU A 145 -6.53 -7.27 6.67
CA GLU A 145 -6.06 -8.24 5.68
C GLU A 145 -5.63 -9.52 6.40
N LEU A 146 -6.16 -10.66 5.94
CA LEU A 146 -5.88 -11.97 6.50
C LEU A 146 -5.19 -12.92 5.49
N PRO A 147 -5.72 -13.14 4.27
CA PRO A 147 -5.22 -14.22 3.43
C PRO A 147 -3.76 -14.08 2.98
N ALA A 148 -3.31 -12.89 2.56
CA ALA A 148 -1.91 -12.68 2.18
C ALA A 148 -1.01 -12.74 3.42
N THR A 149 -1.49 -12.22 4.54
CA THR A 149 -0.76 -12.17 5.81
C THR A 149 -0.50 -13.55 6.40
N LEU A 150 -1.48 -14.47 6.32
CA LEU A 150 -1.30 -15.84 6.79
C LEU A 150 -0.14 -16.55 6.07
N LEU A 151 0.10 -16.22 4.81
CA LEU A 151 1.13 -16.84 3.98
C LEU A 151 2.48 -16.14 4.06
N LEU A 152 2.49 -14.81 4.23
CA LEU A 152 3.69 -13.98 4.13
C LEU A 152 4.24 -13.48 5.47
N ARG A 153 3.51 -13.68 6.57
CA ARG A 153 3.99 -13.25 7.89
C ARG A 153 5.27 -13.99 8.27
N PRO A 154 6.23 -13.32 8.93
CA PRO A 154 7.40 -14.00 9.46
C PRO A 154 7.01 -14.96 10.58
N PHE A 155 7.86 -15.96 10.82
CA PHE A 155 7.66 -16.96 11.86
C PHE A 155 7.50 -16.31 13.24
N ASN A 156 6.62 -16.88 14.06
CA ASN A 156 6.32 -16.41 15.42
C ASN A 156 5.77 -14.97 15.50
N TYR A 157 5.38 -14.38 14.38
CA TYR A 157 4.75 -13.06 14.36
C TYR A 157 3.27 -13.15 14.03
N ASN A 158 2.45 -12.56 14.87
CA ASN A 158 1.01 -12.55 14.73
C ASN A 158 0.50 -11.12 14.60
N THR A 159 -0.30 -10.85 13.57
CA THR A 159 -1.05 -9.60 13.45
C THR A 159 -2.37 -9.71 14.21
N LEU A 160 -3.10 -8.59 14.35
CA LEU A 160 -4.45 -8.61 14.90
C LEU A 160 -5.37 -9.54 14.11
N SER A 161 -5.35 -9.45 12.77
CA SER A 161 -6.16 -10.29 11.89
C SER A 161 -5.83 -11.77 12.04
N THR A 162 -4.54 -12.14 12.06
CA THR A 162 -4.16 -13.55 12.19
C THR A 162 -4.43 -14.11 13.58
N ARG A 163 -4.30 -13.30 14.65
CA ARG A 163 -4.65 -13.70 16.02
C ARG A 163 -6.14 -13.98 16.17
N VAL A 164 -6.99 -13.11 15.61
CA VAL A 164 -8.44 -13.33 15.61
C VAL A 164 -8.76 -14.63 14.90
N TYR A 165 -8.19 -14.84 13.71
CA TYR A 165 -8.39 -16.06 12.93
C TYR A 165 -7.93 -17.31 13.69
N GLU A 166 -6.69 -17.33 14.18
CA GLU A 166 -6.11 -18.46 14.92
C GLU A 166 -6.95 -18.84 16.14
N LYS A 167 -7.34 -17.87 16.97
CA LYS A 167 -8.13 -18.13 18.19
C LYS A 167 -9.57 -18.49 17.90
N ALA A 168 -10.18 -17.89 16.88
CA ALA A 168 -11.52 -18.24 16.46
C ALA A 168 -11.59 -19.64 15.85
N SER A 169 -10.60 -20.03 15.03
CA SER A 169 -10.49 -21.38 14.45
C SER A 169 -10.28 -22.47 15.50
N LEU A 170 -9.73 -22.13 16.67
CA LEU A 170 -9.60 -23.03 17.81
C LEU A 170 -10.80 -22.97 18.77
N GLU A 171 -11.90 -22.32 18.37
CA GLU A 171 -13.10 -22.11 19.19
C GLU A 171 -12.86 -21.33 20.50
N GLN A 172 -11.69 -20.68 20.63
CA GLN A 172 -11.30 -19.87 21.78
C GLN A 172 -11.81 -18.42 21.62
N ILE A 173 -13.13 -18.25 21.48
CA ILE A 173 -13.76 -16.96 21.15
C ILE A 173 -13.42 -15.88 22.18
N GLY A 174 -13.38 -16.24 23.47
CA GLY A 174 -12.98 -15.31 24.55
C GLY A 174 -11.55 -14.76 24.38
N GLN A 175 -10.63 -15.56 23.83
CA GLN A 175 -9.26 -15.13 23.56
C GLN A 175 -9.11 -14.40 22.22
N ALA A 176 -10.03 -14.62 21.27
CA ALA A 176 -10.09 -13.88 20.01
C ALA A 176 -10.64 -12.46 20.18
N ALA A 177 -11.55 -12.27 21.16
CA ALA A 177 -12.28 -11.03 21.36
C ALA A 177 -11.41 -9.77 21.52
N PRO A 178 -10.31 -9.74 22.30
CA PRO A 178 -9.51 -8.52 22.45
C PRO A 178 -8.92 -8.03 21.13
N ALA A 179 -8.38 -8.95 20.31
CA ALA A 179 -7.82 -8.59 19.01
C ALA A 179 -8.93 -8.14 18.04
N ALA A 180 -10.10 -8.78 18.06
CA ALA A 180 -11.24 -8.40 17.24
C ALA A 180 -11.77 -7.01 17.61
N MET A 181 -11.88 -6.71 18.91
CA MET A 181 -12.29 -5.40 19.41
C MET A 181 -11.33 -4.29 18.98
N LEU A 182 -10.02 -4.54 18.98
CA LEU A 182 -9.03 -3.57 18.49
C LEU A 182 -9.17 -3.32 16.99
N VAL A 183 -9.38 -4.36 16.18
CA VAL A 183 -9.63 -4.19 14.73
C VAL A 183 -10.87 -3.34 14.50
N ILE A 184 -11.96 -3.61 15.22
CA ILE A 184 -13.21 -2.85 15.14
C ILE A 184 -12.98 -1.39 15.58
N ALA A 185 -12.32 -1.17 16.72
CA ALA A 185 -12.05 0.16 17.26
C ALA A 185 -11.23 1.01 16.29
N VAL A 186 -10.19 0.43 15.68
CA VAL A 186 -9.37 1.10 14.66
C VAL A 186 -10.21 1.45 13.43
N GLY A 187 -11.06 0.53 12.95
CA GLY A 187 -11.97 0.79 11.84
C GLY A 187 -12.95 1.92 12.14
N LEU A 188 -13.57 1.92 13.33
CA LEU A 188 -14.49 2.96 13.76
C LEU A 188 -13.80 4.32 13.90
N ALA A 189 -12.59 4.35 14.47
CA ALA A 189 -11.80 5.57 14.58
C ALA A 189 -11.48 6.16 13.20
N ALA A 190 -11.09 5.32 12.24
CA ALA A 190 -10.82 5.75 10.87
C ALA A 190 -12.07 6.30 10.17
N VAL A 191 -13.23 5.65 10.33
CA VAL A 191 -14.51 6.15 9.80
C VAL A 191 -14.89 7.47 10.44
N ALA A 192 -14.74 7.63 11.76
CA ALA A 192 -15.03 8.87 12.46
C ALA A 192 -14.12 10.02 11.99
N LEU A 193 -12.83 9.76 11.77
CA LEU A 193 -11.89 10.73 11.21
C LEU A 193 -12.26 11.12 9.78
N ALA A 194 -12.58 10.14 8.92
CA ALA A 194 -12.99 10.39 7.54
C ALA A 194 -14.30 11.21 7.45
N ALA A 195 -15.26 10.92 8.32
CA ALA A 195 -16.52 11.65 8.39
C ALA A 195 -16.33 13.11 8.82
N ARG A 196 -15.39 13.39 9.73
CA ARG A 196 -15.05 14.76 10.15
C ARG A 196 -14.31 15.53 9.05
N ALA A 197 -13.44 14.86 8.29
CA ALA A 197 -12.69 15.46 7.20
C ALA A 197 -13.53 15.76 5.95
N SER A 198 -14.74 15.19 5.86
CA SER A 198 -15.67 15.38 4.74
C SER A 198 -16.71 16.49 5.00
N LYS A 199 -16.67 17.13 6.18
CA LYS A 199 -17.43 18.34 6.52
C LYS A 199 -16.55 19.56 6.31
#